data_AF-A0A932RM75-F1
#
_entry.id   AF-A0A932RM75-F1
#
_cell.length_a   1.000
_cell.length_b   1.000
_cell.length_c   1.000
_cell.angle_alpha   90.00
_cell.angle_beta   90.00
_cell.angle_gamma   90.00
#
_symmetry.space_group_name_H-M   'P 1'
#
loop_
_entity.id
_entity.type
_entity.pdbx_description
1 polymer ?
#
loop_
_entity_poly.entity_id
_entity_poly.type
_entity_poly.pdbx_seq_one_letter_code
_entity_poly.pdbx_strand_id
1 'polypeptide(L)'
;MIEGLSVRSTERLTGIHRDTILRILQTVGEKCETLLSERICKISVSEVQCDELWGFVGCKEKHKSDESPDTFGDAYCFVAIERNTKLVLAWHLGRRTSRDTEAFTEKIDAATTGRFQITTDGFSAYPDAISLSLGTRVDFAQLIKVYGSLADGEHRYSPPDVIDAIAVLRIGRPSPRRICTSHIERQNLTMRMCIRRLTRLTNGFSKKWENLKATLALYFAWYNFCRVHQTLRVTPAMQTGLTEHVWTIEELLSAATT
;
A
#
# COMPACT_ATOMS: atom_id res chain seq x y z
N MET A 1 -13.78 -4.74 -5.52
CA MET A 1 -12.93 -5.01 -6.70
C MET A 1 -12.34 -3.69 -7.14
N ILE A 2 -11.30 -3.71 -7.98
CA ILE A 2 -10.34 -2.61 -8.24
C ILE A 2 -10.96 -1.25 -8.65
N GLU A 3 -12.21 -1.23 -9.08
CA GLU A 3 -12.98 0.00 -9.38
C GLU A 3 -14.05 0.33 -8.31
N GLY A 4 -13.85 -0.04 -7.06
CA GLY A 4 -14.77 0.30 -5.96
C GLY A 4 -16.01 -0.60 -5.84
N LEU A 5 -16.19 -1.58 -6.74
CA LEU A 5 -17.35 -2.48 -6.69
C LEU A 5 -17.32 -3.41 -5.47
N SER A 6 -18.44 -3.54 -4.76
CA SER A 6 -18.60 -4.54 -3.71
C SER A 6 -18.83 -5.93 -4.31
N VAL A 7 -18.52 -7.00 -3.56
CA VAL A 7 -18.72 -8.40 -4.02
C VAL A 7 -20.19 -8.64 -4.44
N ARG A 8 -21.15 -8.07 -3.71
CA ARG A 8 -22.57 -8.15 -4.07
C ARG A 8 -22.92 -7.38 -5.34
N SER A 9 -22.22 -6.28 -5.62
CA SER A 9 -22.42 -5.56 -6.89
C SER A 9 -21.87 -6.37 -8.04
N THR A 10 -20.70 -7.00 -7.87
CA THR A 10 -20.14 -7.94 -8.85
C THR A 10 -21.09 -9.11 -9.13
N GLU A 11 -21.65 -9.73 -8.09
CA GLU A 11 -22.62 -10.84 -8.23
C GLU A 11 -23.82 -10.42 -9.09
N ARG A 12 -24.39 -9.24 -8.84
CA ARG A 12 -25.52 -8.74 -9.65
C ARG A 12 -25.14 -8.44 -11.10
N LEU A 13 -23.96 -7.88 -11.33
CA LEU A 13 -23.52 -7.51 -12.68
C LEU A 13 -23.13 -8.73 -13.53
N THR A 14 -22.55 -9.76 -12.90
CA THR A 14 -22.02 -10.93 -13.60
C THR A 14 -22.97 -12.13 -13.59
N GLY A 15 -23.96 -12.14 -12.69
CA GLY A 15 -24.79 -13.32 -12.41
C GLY A 15 -24.04 -14.45 -11.68
N ILE A 16 -22.75 -14.27 -11.38
CA ILE A 16 -21.92 -15.29 -10.71
C ILE A 16 -22.10 -15.18 -9.19
N HIS A 17 -22.33 -16.32 -8.53
CA HIS A 17 -22.49 -16.35 -7.07
C HIS A 17 -21.26 -15.76 -6.34
N ARG A 18 -21.51 -15.00 -5.27
CA ARG A 18 -20.48 -14.30 -4.48
C ARG A 18 -19.30 -15.18 -4.04
N ASP A 19 -19.56 -16.45 -3.72
CA ASP A 19 -18.52 -17.35 -3.22
C ASP A 19 -17.58 -17.78 -4.34
N THR A 20 -18.10 -17.96 -5.56
CA THR A 20 -17.27 -18.20 -6.75
C THR A 20 -16.42 -16.96 -7.06
N ILE A 21 -17.00 -15.76 -6.98
CA ILE A 21 -16.25 -14.51 -7.15
C ILE A 21 -15.11 -14.40 -6.13
N LEU A 22 -15.37 -14.74 -4.86
CA LEU A 22 -14.35 -14.71 -3.81
C LEU A 22 -13.25 -15.76 -4.01
N ARG A 23 -13.58 -16.97 -4.46
CA ARG A 23 -12.58 -17.99 -4.82
C ARG A 23 -11.69 -17.52 -5.97
N ILE A 24 -12.29 -16.98 -7.04
CA ILE A 24 -11.54 -16.42 -8.17
C ILE A 24 -10.62 -15.30 -7.68
N LEU A 25 -11.14 -14.40 -6.83
CA LEU A 25 -10.34 -13.30 -6.27
C LEU A 25 -9.13 -13.82 -5.50
N GLN A 26 -9.28 -14.86 -4.67
CA GLN A 26 -8.15 -15.45 -3.92
C GLN A 26 -7.09 -16.00 -4.87
N THR A 27 -7.48 -16.84 -5.83
CA THR A 27 -6.56 -17.42 -6.81
C THR A 27 -5.84 -16.35 -7.64
N VAL A 28 -6.58 -15.35 -8.13
CA VAL A 28 -5.99 -14.24 -8.88
C VAL A 28 -5.07 -13.39 -8.00
N GLY A 29 -5.46 -13.16 -6.75
CA GLY A 29 -4.67 -12.38 -5.80
C GLY A 29 -3.32 -13.03 -5.47
N GLU A 30 -3.31 -14.33 -5.18
CA GLU A 30 -2.08 -15.10 -4.96
C GLU A 30 -1.14 -15.01 -6.16
N LYS A 31 -1.69 -15.24 -7.36
CA LYS A 31 -0.97 -15.12 -8.63
C LYS A 31 -0.41 -13.72 -8.88
N CYS A 32 -1.18 -12.68 -8.57
CA CYS A 32 -0.72 -11.29 -8.66
C CYS A 32 0.42 -11.00 -7.67
N GLU A 33 0.40 -11.58 -6.47
CA GLU A 33 1.47 -11.41 -5.48
C GLU A 33 2.80 -12.03 -5.96
N THR A 34 2.74 -13.22 -6.57
CA THR A 34 3.89 -13.86 -7.21
C THR A 34 4.42 -12.99 -8.37
N LEU A 35 3.54 -12.59 -9.29
CA LEU A 35 3.91 -11.75 -10.44
C LEU A 35 4.62 -10.47 -10.00
N LEU A 36 4.10 -9.76 -8.99
CA LEU A 36 4.71 -8.55 -8.47
C LEU A 36 6.12 -8.80 -7.93
N SER A 37 6.30 -9.89 -7.18
CA SER A 37 7.59 -10.25 -6.56
C SER A 37 8.65 -10.63 -7.60
N GLU A 38 8.25 -11.25 -8.71
CA GLU A 38 9.14 -11.62 -9.81
C GLU A 38 9.52 -10.44 -10.70
N ARG A 39 8.54 -9.58 -11.03
CA ARG A 39 8.73 -8.46 -11.97
C ARG A 39 9.37 -7.25 -11.33
N ILE A 40 9.14 -7.02 -10.04
CA ILE A 40 9.66 -5.86 -9.30
C ILE A 40 10.81 -6.33 -8.43
N CYS A 41 11.96 -6.52 -9.07
CA CYS A 41 13.17 -7.01 -8.43
C CYS A 41 14.37 -6.20 -8.91
N LYS A 42 15.23 -5.76 -7.97
CA LYS A 42 16.45 -5.00 -8.25
C LYS A 42 16.27 -3.79 -9.17
N ILE A 43 15.19 -3.05 -8.97
CA ILE A 43 14.90 -1.80 -9.69
C ILE A 43 15.80 -0.68 -9.16
N SER A 44 16.45 0.06 -10.06
CA SER A 44 17.19 1.27 -9.68
C SER A 44 16.20 2.40 -9.39
N VAL A 45 16.28 2.95 -8.19
CA VAL A 45 15.37 3.98 -7.70
C VAL A 45 16.15 5.14 -7.11
N SER A 46 15.51 6.29 -6.99
CA SER A 46 16.15 7.50 -6.45
C SER A 46 15.53 7.96 -5.14
N GLU A 47 14.20 7.93 -5.05
CA GLU A 47 13.43 8.47 -3.94
C GLU A 47 12.23 7.57 -3.68
N VAL A 48 12.14 7.02 -2.48
CA VAL A 48 11.08 6.10 -2.06
C VAL A 48 10.31 6.71 -0.89
N GLN A 49 8.98 6.62 -0.95
CA GLN A 49 8.10 7.04 0.14
C GLN A 49 7.34 5.83 0.67
N CYS A 50 7.25 5.72 2.00
CA CYS A 50 6.48 4.66 2.66
C CYS A 50 5.47 5.22 3.65
N ASP A 51 4.35 4.52 3.77
CA ASP A 51 3.27 4.80 4.71
C ASP A 51 2.47 3.52 4.95
N GLU A 52 1.69 3.49 6.02
CA GLU A 52 0.79 2.40 6.36
C GLU A 52 -0.68 2.84 6.35
N LEU A 53 -1.46 2.20 5.47
CA LEU A 53 -2.88 2.48 5.34
C LEU A 53 -3.70 1.55 6.25
N TRP A 54 -4.38 2.14 7.23
CA TRP A 54 -5.30 1.42 8.13
C TRP A 54 -6.59 0.96 7.43
N GLY A 55 -6.99 -0.26 7.77
CA GLY A 55 -8.31 -0.87 7.57
C GLY A 55 -8.59 -1.90 8.68
N PHE A 56 -9.59 -2.77 8.49
CA PHE A 56 -9.88 -3.82 9.47
C PHE A 56 -10.54 -5.05 8.83
N VAL A 57 -10.46 -6.18 9.53
CA VAL A 57 -11.04 -7.47 9.13
C VAL A 57 -12.03 -7.95 10.19
N GLY A 58 -13.26 -8.27 9.76
CA GLY A 58 -14.34 -8.74 10.63
C GLY A 58 -14.92 -7.62 11.49
N CYS A 59 -14.15 -7.15 12.47
CA CYS A 59 -14.47 -6.05 13.38
C CYS A 59 -13.26 -5.12 13.55
N LYS A 60 -13.47 -3.94 14.14
CA LYS A 60 -12.36 -3.06 14.54
C LYS A 60 -11.70 -3.64 15.78
N GLU A 61 -10.40 -3.40 15.98
CA GLU A 61 -9.65 -3.97 17.12
C GLU A 61 -10.33 -3.69 18.46
N LYS A 62 -10.82 -2.46 18.67
CA LYS A 62 -11.55 -2.09 19.90
C LYS A 62 -12.85 -2.85 20.18
N HIS A 63 -13.37 -3.59 19.22
CA HIS A 63 -14.57 -4.42 19.35
C HIS A 63 -14.24 -5.91 19.18
N LYS A 64 -12.96 -6.28 19.13
CA LYS A 64 -12.51 -7.66 19.07
C LYS A 64 -12.75 -8.29 20.45
N SER A 65 -13.43 -9.44 20.48
CA SER A 65 -13.55 -10.26 21.68
C SER A 65 -12.37 -11.22 21.78
N ASP A 66 -12.11 -11.75 22.98
CA ASP A 66 -11.05 -12.74 23.19
C ASP A 66 -11.29 -14.05 22.41
N GLU A 67 -12.54 -14.35 22.08
CA GLU A 67 -12.93 -15.51 21.24
C GLU A 67 -12.81 -15.25 19.74
N SER A 68 -12.57 -13.99 19.32
CA SER A 68 -12.47 -13.65 17.90
C SER A 68 -11.20 -14.23 17.29
N PRO A 69 -11.22 -14.69 16.02
CA PRO A 69 -10.01 -15.17 15.35
C PRO A 69 -8.88 -14.14 15.36
N ASP A 70 -7.63 -14.60 15.42
CA ASP A 70 -6.45 -13.71 15.38
C ASP A 70 -6.33 -12.88 14.10
N THR A 71 -7.04 -13.27 13.05
CA THR A 71 -7.13 -12.54 11.79
C THR A 71 -8.11 -11.35 11.84
N PHE A 72 -8.90 -11.21 12.92
CA PHE A 72 -9.85 -10.12 13.08
C PHE A 72 -9.20 -8.91 13.75
N GLY A 73 -9.77 -7.74 13.51
CA GLY A 73 -9.31 -6.47 14.07
C GLY A 73 -8.57 -5.62 13.04
N ASP A 74 -7.66 -4.80 13.53
CA ASP A 74 -6.98 -3.78 12.73
C ASP A 74 -5.96 -4.38 11.76
N ALA A 75 -6.04 -3.98 10.50
CA ALA A 75 -5.15 -4.44 9.44
C ALA A 75 -4.49 -3.24 8.77
N TYR A 76 -3.17 -3.30 8.59
CA TYR A 76 -2.38 -2.23 8.01
C TYR A 76 -1.76 -2.69 6.69
N CYS A 77 -1.99 -1.92 5.63
CA CYS A 77 -1.35 -2.11 4.35
C CYS A 77 -0.16 -1.13 4.24
N PHE A 78 1.04 -1.64 4.44
CA PHE A 78 2.28 -0.91 4.20
C PHE A 78 2.53 -0.84 2.70
N VAL A 79 2.94 0.32 2.21
CA VAL A 79 3.15 0.56 0.78
C VAL A 79 4.41 1.40 0.58
N ALA A 80 5.30 0.97 -0.32
CA ALA A 80 6.47 1.72 -0.76
C ALA A 80 6.26 2.14 -2.22
N ILE A 81 6.38 3.43 -2.51
CA ILE A 81 6.23 4.00 -3.85
C ILE A 81 7.48 4.78 -4.27
N GLU A 82 7.93 4.58 -5.51
CA GLU A 82 9.00 5.38 -6.11
C GLU A 82 8.44 6.73 -6.57
N ARG A 83 9.14 7.81 -6.24
CA ARG A 83 8.63 9.18 -6.40
C ARG A 83 8.41 9.57 -7.86
N ASN A 84 9.31 9.22 -8.76
CA ASN A 84 9.34 9.71 -10.14
C ASN A 84 8.49 8.83 -11.05
N THR A 85 8.66 7.51 -10.97
CA THR A 85 7.94 6.53 -11.80
C THR A 85 6.58 6.19 -11.25
N LYS A 86 6.28 6.57 -10.00
CA LYS A 86 5.05 6.21 -9.26
C LYS A 86 4.87 4.70 -9.11
N LEU A 87 5.92 3.90 -9.37
CA LEU A 87 5.86 2.46 -9.24
C LEU A 87 5.68 2.09 -7.76
N VAL A 88 4.67 1.28 -7.45
CA VAL A 88 4.60 0.65 -6.14
C VAL A 88 5.62 -0.47 -6.13
N LEU A 89 6.70 -0.27 -5.37
CA LEU A 89 7.86 -1.16 -5.31
C LEU A 89 7.59 -2.38 -4.43
N ALA A 90 6.93 -2.15 -3.29
CA ALA A 90 6.63 -3.20 -2.33
C ALA A 90 5.35 -2.86 -1.57
N TRP A 91 4.67 -3.90 -1.12
CA TRP A 91 3.55 -3.78 -0.19
C TRP A 91 3.52 -4.95 0.78
N HIS A 92 2.94 -4.71 1.95
CA HIS A 92 2.76 -5.74 2.97
C HIS A 92 1.45 -5.54 3.71
N LEU A 93 0.67 -6.62 3.85
CA LEU A 93 -0.51 -6.63 4.70
C LEU A 93 -0.12 -7.29 6.02
N GLY A 94 -0.21 -6.53 7.11
CA GLY A 94 0.19 -6.98 8.43
C GLY A 94 -0.50 -6.20 9.54
N ARG A 95 0.02 -6.33 10.75
CA ARG A 95 -0.32 -5.48 11.89
C ARG A 95 0.68 -4.32 11.97
N ARG A 96 0.38 -3.29 12.77
CA ARG A 96 1.31 -2.17 13.00
C ARG A 96 2.34 -2.54 14.06
N THR A 97 3.21 -3.49 13.73
CA THR A 97 4.22 -4.10 14.62
C THR A 97 5.62 -4.02 14.01
N SER A 98 6.67 -4.15 14.83
CA SER A 98 8.06 -4.20 14.34
C SER A 98 8.29 -5.35 13.36
N ARG A 99 7.79 -6.55 13.67
CA ARG A 99 7.89 -7.74 12.82
C ARG A 99 7.32 -7.52 11.41
N ASP A 100 6.13 -6.92 11.32
CA ASP A 100 5.50 -6.62 10.03
C ASP A 100 6.23 -5.50 9.27
N THR A 101 6.80 -4.54 10.01
CA THR A 101 7.59 -3.45 9.42
C THR A 101 8.90 -3.98 8.84
N GLU A 102 9.57 -4.91 9.53
CA GLU A 102 10.77 -5.62 9.04
C GLU A 102 10.46 -6.43 7.78
N ALA A 103 9.40 -7.24 7.80
CA ALA A 103 8.97 -8.00 6.61
C ALA A 103 8.65 -7.08 5.42
N PHE A 104 8.14 -5.89 5.67
CA PHE A 104 7.91 -4.88 4.64
C PHE A 104 9.23 -4.27 4.11
N THR A 105 10.18 -3.93 4.97
CA THR A 105 11.46 -3.35 4.54
C THR A 105 12.35 -4.37 3.83
N GLU A 106 12.27 -5.65 4.16
CA GLU A 106 12.90 -6.74 3.41
C GLU A 106 12.39 -6.82 1.96
N LYS A 107 11.08 -6.62 1.76
CA LYS A 107 10.51 -6.56 0.40
C LYS A 107 11.02 -5.34 -0.37
N ILE A 108 11.23 -4.19 0.29
CA ILE A 108 11.87 -3.02 -0.33
C ILE A 108 13.31 -3.35 -0.74
N ASP A 109 14.05 -4.09 0.10
CA ASP A 109 15.41 -4.50 -0.23
C ASP A 109 15.47 -5.44 -1.46
N ALA A 110 14.56 -6.40 -1.53
CA ALA A 110 14.42 -7.29 -2.68
C ALA A 110 14.05 -6.51 -3.97
N ALA A 111 13.11 -5.57 -3.86
CA ALA A 111 12.58 -4.80 -4.98
C ALA A 111 13.58 -3.79 -5.57
N THR A 112 14.56 -3.33 -4.79
CA THR A 112 15.42 -2.19 -5.16
C THR A 112 16.89 -2.54 -5.26
N THR A 113 17.65 -1.75 -6.02
CA THR A 113 19.11 -1.81 -6.07
C THR A 113 19.74 -0.42 -6.03
N GLY A 114 21.04 -0.35 -5.76
CA GLY A 114 21.78 0.91 -5.64
C GLY A 114 21.46 1.69 -4.37
N ARG A 115 21.97 2.92 -4.29
CA ARG A 115 21.72 3.88 -3.19
C ARG A 115 20.59 4.83 -3.53
N PHE A 116 19.70 5.07 -2.56
CA PHE A 116 18.54 5.95 -2.74
C PHE A 116 18.11 6.58 -1.42
N GLN A 117 17.23 7.59 -1.50
CA GLN A 117 16.64 8.22 -0.32
C GLN A 117 15.27 7.61 -0.01
N ILE A 118 15.00 7.32 1.26
CA ILE A 118 13.71 6.83 1.74
C ILE A 118 13.11 7.82 2.75
N THR A 119 11.80 8.07 2.64
CA THR A 119 11.05 8.91 3.57
C THR A 119 9.81 8.19 4.06
N THR A 120 9.60 8.16 5.37
CA THR A 120 8.40 7.57 6.01
C THR A 120 7.70 8.59 6.89
N ASP A 121 6.53 8.22 7.40
CA ASP A 121 5.92 8.93 8.51
C ASP A 121 6.69 8.73 9.84
N GLY A 122 6.14 9.26 10.92
CA GLY A 122 6.71 9.18 12.26
C GLY A 122 6.54 7.83 12.99
N PHE A 123 6.18 6.73 12.31
CA PHE A 123 6.03 5.45 12.98
C PHE A 123 7.37 4.92 13.53
N SER A 124 7.39 4.53 14.80
CA SER A 124 8.60 4.23 15.56
C SER A 124 9.32 2.94 15.15
N ALA A 125 8.66 2.05 14.40
CA ALA A 125 9.28 0.81 13.96
C ALA A 125 10.18 0.96 12.71
N TYR A 126 9.97 2.01 11.89
CA TYR A 126 10.73 2.20 10.65
C TYR A 126 12.24 2.34 10.86
N PRO A 127 12.77 3.10 11.85
CA PRO A 127 14.21 3.24 12.04
C PRO A 127 14.95 1.92 12.18
N ASP A 128 14.47 1.03 13.05
CA ASP A 128 15.11 -0.26 13.29
C ASP A 128 14.95 -1.19 12.07
N ALA A 129 13.76 -1.26 11.49
CA ALA A 129 13.48 -2.10 10.32
C ALA A 129 14.30 -1.69 9.08
N ILE A 130 14.38 -0.38 8.79
CA ILE A 130 15.18 0.15 7.68
C ILE A 130 16.67 -0.09 7.93
N SER A 131 17.15 0.15 9.16
CA SER A 131 18.54 -0.12 9.53
C SER A 131 18.91 -1.59 9.32
N LEU A 132 18.01 -2.51 9.70
CA LEU A 132 18.22 -3.95 9.56
C LEU A 132 18.20 -4.42 8.11
N SER A 133 17.18 -4.04 7.33
CA SER A 133 17.00 -4.57 5.97
C SER A 133 17.82 -3.84 4.90
N LEU A 134 17.95 -2.51 5.02
CA LEU A 134 18.55 -1.66 3.98
C LEU A 134 19.89 -1.06 4.42
N GLY A 135 20.09 -0.87 5.73
CA GLY A 135 21.34 -0.39 6.32
C GLY A 135 21.84 0.90 5.69
N THR A 136 23.13 0.94 5.36
CA THR A 136 23.80 2.13 4.79
C THR A 136 23.51 2.37 3.31
N ARG A 137 22.70 1.51 2.68
CA ARG A 137 22.29 1.65 1.27
C ARG A 137 21.32 2.81 1.07
N VAL A 138 20.66 3.26 2.13
CA VAL A 138 19.67 4.32 2.06
C VAL A 138 20.03 5.52 2.92
N ASP A 139 19.64 6.69 2.42
CA ASP A 139 19.56 7.90 3.21
C ASP A 139 18.11 8.02 3.72
N PHE A 140 17.89 7.91 5.02
CA PHE A 140 16.56 7.80 5.63
C PHE A 140 16.20 9.02 6.47
N ALA A 141 15.01 9.57 6.23
CA ALA A 141 14.37 10.56 7.10
C ALA A 141 12.91 10.22 7.40
N GLN A 142 12.44 10.61 8.58
CA GLN A 142 11.02 10.59 8.92
C GLN A 142 10.43 12.00 8.81
N LEU A 143 9.21 12.09 8.29
CA LEU A 143 8.42 13.31 8.31
C LEU A 143 7.31 13.18 9.37
N ILE A 144 7.55 13.73 10.55
CA ILE A 144 6.65 13.65 11.69
C ILE A 144 5.63 14.78 11.58
N LYS A 145 4.36 14.43 11.36
CA LYS A 145 3.25 15.38 11.33
C LYS A 145 2.79 15.71 12.74
N VAL A 146 2.79 17.00 13.07
CA VAL A 146 2.23 17.52 14.32
C VAL A 146 0.81 17.98 14.04
N TYR A 147 -0.15 17.30 14.65
CA TYR A 147 -1.56 17.66 14.54
C TYR A 147 -1.97 18.57 15.70
N GLY A 148 -2.77 19.58 15.39
CA GLY A 148 -3.36 20.46 16.38
C GLY A 148 -4.46 19.81 17.21
N SER A 149 -4.68 20.35 18.39
CA SER A 149 -5.89 20.12 19.17
C SER A 149 -7.08 20.71 18.41
N LEU A 150 -8.11 19.91 18.13
CA LEU A 150 -9.37 20.42 17.60
C LEU A 150 -9.99 21.37 18.63
N ALA A 151 -10.33 22.60 18.24
CA ALA A 151 -11.17 23.47 19.05
C ALA A 151 -12.56 22.81 19.21
N ASP A 152 -13.13 22.88 20.41
CA ASP A 152 -14.39 22.23 20.75
C ASP A 152 -15.54 22.82 19.91
N GLY A 153 -16.27 21.95 19.21
CA GLY A 153 -17.46 22.30 18.42
C GLY A 153 -17.29 22.10 16.91
N GLU A 154 -18.10 21.21 16.33
CA GLU A 154 -18.41 21.06 14.89
C GLU A 154 -17.51 20.20 13.97
N HIS A 155 -16.39 19.62 14.40
CA HIS A 155 -15.52 18.82 13.51
C HIS A 155 -15.51 17.29 13.75
N ARG A 156 -16.64 16.68 14.13
CA ARG A 156 -16.70 15.22 14.46
C ARG A 156 -16.19 14.28 13.36
N TYR A 157 -16.15 14.76 12.10
CA TYR A 157 -15.69 13.99 10.93
C TYR A 157 -14.52 14.63 10.18
N SER A 158 -13.99 15.77 10.62
CA SER A 158 -12.83 16.40 9.97
C SER A 158 -11.53 15.89 10.61
N PRO A 159 -10.50 15.55 9.81
CA PRO A 159 -9.19 15.27 10.39
C PRO A 159 -8.67 16.52 11.12
N PRO A 160 -7.89 16.36 12.21
CA PRO A 160 -7.24 17.49 12.87
C PRO A 160 -6.28 18.20 11.91
N ASP A 161 -6.19 19.52 12.03
CA ASP A 161 -5.30 20.32 11.20
C ASP A 161 -3.84 19.92 11.46
N VAL A 162 -3.08 19.73 10.38
CA VAL A 162 -1.62 19.57 10.47
C VAL A 162 -1.04 20.95 10.70
N ILE A 163 -0.54 21.20 11.90
CA ILE A 163 0.06 22.48 12.28
C ILE A 163 1.50 22.56 11.77
N ASP A 164 2.22 21.45 11.82
CA ASP A 164 3.63 21.41 11.46
C ASP A 164 4.05 20.02 10.93
N ALA A 165 5.15 19.98 10.20
CA ALA A 165 5.79 18.75 9.74
C ALA A 165 7.29 18.81 10.02
N ILE A 166 7.74 18.01 10.99
CA ILE A 166 9.11 17.98 11.47
C ILE A 166 9.87 16.89 10.71
N ALA A 167 10.89 17.28 9.95
CA ALA A 167 11.80 16.34 9.31
C ALA A 167 12.90 15.89 10.27
N VAL A 168 12.94 14.59 10.58
CA VAL A 168 13.96 13.96 11.43
C VAL A 168 14.87 13.09 10.57
N LEU A 169 16.14 13.46 10.47
CA LEU A 169 17.15 12.67 9.77
C LEU A 169 17.53 11.47 10.64
N ARG A 170 17.52 10.26 10.09
CA ARG A 170 17.76 9.02 10.84
C ARG A 170 19.03 8.31 10.42
N ILE A 171 19.20 8.03 9.13
CA ILE A 171 20.35 7.29 8.59
C ILE A 171 20.93 8.05 7.40
N GLY A 172 22.27 8.09 7.31
CA GLY A 172 22.97 8.67 6.17
C GLY A 172 22.88 10.21 6.12
N ARG A 173 22.80 10.75 4.91
CA ARG A 173 22.73 12.20 4.63
C ARG A 173 21.55 12.52 3.70
N PRO A 174 20.29 12.32 4.14
CA PRO A 174 19.11 12.59 3.33
C PRO A 174 19.05 14.06 2.95
N SER A 175 18.73 14.34 1.68
CA SER A 175 18.57 15.70 1.18
C SER A 175 17.27 16.31 1.72
N PRO A 176 17.31 17.44 2.46
CA PRO A 176 16.11 18.05 3.04
C PRO A 176 15.04 18.39 2.00
N ARG A 177 15.42 18.76 0.77
CA ARG A 177 14.50 19.11 -0.31
C ARG A 177 13.71 17.91 -0.87
N ARG A 178 14.16 16.70 -0.57
CA ARG A 178 13.56 15.44 -1.05
C ARG A 178 12.71 14.75 0.01
N ILE A 179 12.75 15.21 1.26
CA ILE A 179 11.95 14.66 2.35
C ILE A 179 10.49 15.07 2.13
N CYS A 180 9.66 14.15 1.64
CA CYS A 180 8.21 14.33 1.61
C CYS A 180 7.46 13.00 1.57
N THR A 181 6.19 13.02 1.96
CA THR A 181 5.26 11.88 1.94
C THR A 181 4.04 12.11 1.03
N SER A 182 4.05 13.21 0.27
CA SER A 182 2.88 13.64 -0.51
C SER A 182 2.41 12.63 -1.57
N HIS A 183 3.31 11.83 -2.13
CA HIS A 183 2.97 10.89 -3.19
C HIS A 183 2.39 9.60 -2.61
N ILE A 184 2.95 9.12 -1.50
CA ILE A 184 2.37 7.98 -0.81
C ILE A 184 1.00 8.33 -0.21
N GLU A 185 0.80 9.56 0.28
CA GLU A 185 -0.51 10.04 0.74
C GLU A 185 -1.54 10.09 -0.40
N ARG A 186 -1.14 10.58 -1.58
CA ARG A 186 -1.99 10.57 -2.77
C ARG A 186 -2.30 9.13 -3.22
N GLN A 187 -1.34 8.22 -3.09
CA GLN A 187 -1.56 6.81 -3.39
C GLN A 187 -2.55 6.18 -2.42
N ASN A 188 -2.42 6.45 -1.12
CA ASN A 188 -3.36 6.02 -0.09
C ASN A 188 -4.78 6.55 -0.34
N LEU A 189 -4.91 7.80 -0.80
CA LEU A 189 -6.20 8.33 -1.26
C LEU A 189 -6.76 7.53 -2.44
N THR A 190 -5.93 7.24 -3.45
CA THR A 190 -6.34 6.47 -4.63
C THR A 190 -6.80 5.06 -4.24
N MET A 191 -6.06 4.39 -3.35
CA MET A 191 -6.44 3.09 -2.81
C MET A 191 -7.81 3.14 -2.12
N ARG A 192 -8.10 4.20 -1.34
CA ARG A 192 -9.41 4.35 -0.67
C ARG A 192 -10.58 4.54 -1.63
N MET A 193 -10.33 5.16 -2.78
CA MET A 193 -11.33 5.36 -3.83
C MET A 193 -11.58 4.08 -4.63
N CYS A 194 -10.53 3.33 -4.94
CA CYS A 194 -10.59 2.10 -5.73
C CYS A 194 -10.99 0.87 -4.90
N ILE A 195 -10.65 0.83 -3.62
CA ILE A 195 -10.84 -0.33 -2.76
C ILE A 195 -11.88 -0.01 -1.70
N ARG A 196 -13.15 -0.36 -1.98
CA ARG A 196 -14.29 -0.06 -1.10
C ARG A 196 -14.12 -0.50 0.36
N ARG A 197 -13.36 -1.57 0.58
CA ARG A 197 -13.06 -2.15 1.91
C ARG A 197 -12.00 -1.38 2.72
N LEU A 198 -11.39 -0.33 2.13
CA LEU A 198 -10.43 0.57 2.78
C LEU A 198 -10.97 2.00 2.93
N THR A 199 -12.18 2.27 2.42
CA THR A 199 -12.79 3.61 2.51
C THR A 199 -13.04 3.99 3.97
N ARG A 200 -12.44 5.09 4.40
CA ARG A 200 -12.50 5.60 5.78
C ARG A 200 -13.95 5.96 6.17
N LEU A 201 -14.28 5.80 7.45
CA LEU A 201 -15.57 6.19 8.03
C LEU A 201 -16.78 5.54 7.35
N THR A 202 -16.61 4.32 6.84
CA THR A 202 -17.71 3.53 6.26
C THR A 202 -17.76 2.14 6.86
N ASN A 203 -18.86 1.42 6.61
CA ASN A 203 -19.02 0.00 6.97
C ASN A 203 -18.41 -0.95 5.92
N GLY A 204 -17.52 -0.45 5.06
CA GLY A 204 -16.82 -1.29 4.09
C GLY A 204 -15.60 -1.95 4.72
N PHE A 205 -15.60 -3.28 4.83
CA PHE A 205 -14.47 -4.06 5.37
C PHE A 205 -14.40 -5.47 4.76
N SER A 206 -13.28 -6.15 5.00
CA SER A 206 -13.13 -7.58 4.65
C SER A 206 -13.63 -8.47 5.78
N LYS A 207 -14.39 -9.52 5.47
CA LYS A 207 -14.75 -10.54 6.47
C LYS A 207 -13.63 -11.56 6.76
N LYS A 208 -12.68 -11.69 5.83
CA LYS A 208 -11.57 -12.64 5.88
C LYS A 208 -10.27 -11.95 5.48
N TRP A 209 -9.17 -12.31 6.13
CA TRP A 209 -7.87 -11.71 5.89
C TRP A 209 -7.37 -12.00 4.47
N GLU A 210 -7.56 -13.23 4.01
CA GLU A 210 -7.17 -13.72 2.69
C GLU A 210 -7.85 -12.90 1.59
N ASN A 211 -9.12 -12.54 1.79
CA ASN A 211 -9.87 -11.71 0.85
C ASN A 211 -9.37 -10.25 0.82
N LEU A 212 -8.87 -9.73 1.96
CA LEU A 212 -8.22 -8.41 1.99
C LEU A 212 -6.90 -8.46 1.22
N LYS A 213 -6.04 -9.44 1.55
CA LYS A 213 -4.75 -9.67 0.92
C LYS A 213 -4.87 -9.83 -0.59
N ALA A 214 -5.76 -10.71 -1.04
CA ALA A 214 -5.99 -10.96 -2.46
C ALA A 214 -6.49 -9.72 -3.22
N THR A 215 -7.31 -8.88 -2.57
CA THR A 215 -7.74 -7.61 -3.20
C THR A 215 -6.59 -6.62 -3.34
N LEU A 216 -5.71 -6.54 -2.34
CA LEU A 216 -4.54 -5.66 -2.37
C LEU A 216 -3.56 -6.11 -3.45
N ALA A 217 -3.25 -7.41 -3.51
CA ALA A 217 -2.37 -7.98 -4.52
C ALA A 217 -2.86 -7.67 -5.95
N LEU A 218 -4.15 -7.96 -6.23
CA LEU A 218 -4.77 -7.63 -7.51
C LEU A 218 -4.73 -6.13 -7.79
N TYR A 219 -5.01 -5.27 -6.79
CA TYR A 219 -4.96 -3.83 -6.97
C TYR A 219 -3.56 -3.33 -7.35
N PHE A 220 -2.51 -3.79 -6.66
CA PHE A 220 -1.15 -3.32 -6.95
C PHE A 220 -0.64 -3.80 -8.30
N ALA A 221 -0.97 -5.03 -8.69
CA ALA A 221 -0.63 -5.54 -10.02
C ALA A 221 -1.36 -4.75 -11.11
N TRP A 222 -2.67 -4.52 -10.96
CA TRP A 222 -3.43 -3.67 -11.86
C TRP A 222 -2.93 -2.21 -11.89
N TYR A 223 -2.61 -1.63 -10.74
CA TYR A 223 -2.12 -0.25 -10.63
C TYR A 223 -0.80 -0.07 -11.38
N ASN A 224 0.14 -1.00 -11.22
CA ASN A 224 1.46 -0.90 -11.84
C ASN A 224 1.41 -1.16 -13.35
N PHE A 225 0.65 -2.16 -13.82
CA PHE A 225 0.73 -2.64 -15.21
C PHE A 225 -0.42 -2.19 -16.12
N CYS A 226 -1.62 -1.97 -15.59
CA CYS A 226 -2.81 -1.68 -16.41
C CYS A 226 -3.27 -0.22 -16.30
N ARG A 227 -3.11 0.40 -15.13
CA ARG A 227 -3.67 1.74 -14.88
C ARG A 227 -2.74 2.84 -15.38
N VAL A 228 -3.18 3.60 -16.38
CA VAL A 228 -2.48 4.81 -16.82
C VAL A 228 -2.50 5.86 -15.70
N HIS A 229 -1.32 6.30 -15.28
CA HIS A 229 -1.19 7.32 -14.25
C HIS A 229 -1.42 8.71 -14.85
N GLN A 230 -2.34 9.49 -14.26
CA GLN A 230 -2.80 10.76 -14.83
C GLN A 230 -1.67 11.75 -15.15
N THR A 231 -0.65 11.85 -14.29
CA THR A 231 0.47 12.78 -14.50
C THR A 231 1.56 12.21 -15.41
N LEU A 232 1.73 10.88 -15.46
CA LEU A 232 2.77 10.25 -16.29
C LEU A 232 2.28 10.05 -17.73
N ARG A 233 0.96 9.94 -17.92
CA ARG A 233 0.31 9.56 -19.19
C ARG A 233 0.64 8.14 -19.68
N VAL A 234 1.42 7.39 -18.91
CA VAL A 234 1.72 5.96 -19.07
C VAL A 234 1.49 5.22 -17.74
N THR A 235 1.65 3.90 -17.72
CA THR A 235 1.59 3.12 -16.46
C THR A 235 2.89 3.27 -15.67
N PRO A 236 2.87 3.08 -14.34
CA PRO A 236 4.11 3.08 -13.55
C PRO A 236 5.15 2.04 -14.01
N ALA A 237 4.70 0.86 -14.45
CA ALA A 237 5.57 -0.17 -15.01
C ALA A 237 6.23 0.29 -16.32
N MET A 238 5.48 0.94 -17.22
CA MET A 238 6.04 1.52 -18.44
C MET A 238 7.05 2.63 -18.14
N GLN A 239 6.72 3.53 -17.20
CA GLN A 239 7.62 4.63 -16.81
C GLN A 239 8.95 4.11 -16.22
N THR A 240 8.92 2.94 -15.60
CA THR A 240 10.11 2.27 -15.04
C THR A 240 10.84 1.41 -16.08
N GLY A 241 10.24 1.15 -17.25
CA GLY A 241 10.81 0.28 -18.28
C GLY A 241 10.60 -1.23 -18.05
N LEU A 242 9.64 -1.60 -17.20
CA LEU A 242 9.28 -3.02 -16.95
C LEU A 242 8.43 -3.62 -18.08
N THR A 243 7.79 -2.77 -18.87
CA THR A 243 6.99 -3.16 -20.03
C THR A 243 6.92 -2.00 -21.01
N GLU A 244 6.64 -2.28 -22.28
CA GLU A 244 6.61 -1.28 -23.35
C GLU A 244 5.18 -0.80 -23.67
N HIS A 245 4.16 -1.42 -23.10
CA HIS A 245 2.75 -1.10 -23.37
C HIS A 245 1.87 -1.21 -22.12
N VAL A 246 0.65 -0.68 -22.22
CA VAL A 246 -0.37 -0.79 -21.17
C VAL A 246 -1.00 -2.17 -21.23
N TRP A 247 -0.92 -2.93 -20.14
CA TRP A 247 -1.49 -4.28 -20.11
C TRP A 247 -3.01 -4.23 -20.05
N THR A 248 -3.65 -5.17 -20.74
CA THR A 248 -5.07 -5.45 -20.54
C THR A 248 -5.27 -6.28 -19.25
N ILE A 249 -6.51 -6.37 -18.77
CA ILE A 249 -6.82 -7.27 -17.65
C ILE A 249 -6.57 -8.73 -18.05
N GLU A 250 -6.84 -9.10 -19.29
CA GLU A 250 -6.58 -10.45 -19.81
C GLU A 250 -5.09 -10.78 -19.78
N GLU A 251 -4.25 -9.87 -20.27
CA GLU A 251 -2.80 -10.01 -20.22
C GLU A 251 -2.30 -10.14 -18.78
N LEU A 252 -2.80 -9.30 -17.87
CA LEU A 252 -2.44 -9.37 -16.45
C LEU A 252 -2.77 -10.74 -15.86
N LEU A 253 -3.96 -11.27 -16.14
CA LEU A 253 -4.40 -12.57 -15.63
C LEU A 253 -3.57 -13.71 -16.23
N SER A 254 -3.25 -13.66 -17.53
CA SER A 254 -2.39 -14.65 -18.19
C SER A 254 -0.97 -14.62 -17.65
N ALA A 255 -0.38 -13.44 -17.50
CA ALA A 255 0.96 -13.26 -16.95
C ALA A 255 1.06 -13.76 -15.51
N ALA A 256 0.01 -13.60 -14.71
CA ALA A 256 -0.04 -14.10 -13.34
C ALA A 256 -0.28 -15.63 -13.26
N THR A 257 -0.70 -16.28 -14.35
CA THR A 257 -0.94 -17.73 -14.38
C THR A 257 0.27 -18.59 -14.77
N THR A 258 1.33 -17.96 -15.28
CA THR A 258 2.58 -18.63 -15.67
C THR A 258 3.50 -18.76 -14.48
#